data_AF-A0A172XR21-F1
#
_entry.id   AF-A0A172XR21-F1
#
_cell.length_a   1.000
_cell.length_b   1.000
_cell.length_c   1.000
_cell.angle_alpha   90.00
_cell.angle_beta   90.00
_cell.angle_gamma   90.00
#
_symmetry.space_group_name_H-M   'P 1'
#
loop_
_entity.id
_entity.type
_entity.pdbx_description
1 polymer ?
#
loop_
_entity_poly.entity_id
_entity_poly.type
_entity_poly.pdbx_seq_one_letter_code
_entity_poly.pdbx_strand_id
1 'polypeptide(L)'
;MKKLLLPIVVALFATSMNVNAQVGINLANPTSTLDITAKNATGTTNNVDGLLIPRVDRQRAQSMTGVPVSTMIYVNNAVTGTLGGTTANIDTVGYYFLMVRYGLNLTLHPLRVLT
;
A
#
# COMPACT_ATOMS: atom_id res chain seq x y z
N MET A 1 -21.15 -20.84 -47.39
CA MET A 1 -21.50 -20.15 -46.13
C MET A 1 -20.76 -20.67 -44.89
N LYS A 2 -20.25 -21.91 -44.85
CA LYS A 2 -19.58 -22.50 -43.65
C LYS A 2 -18.19 -21.93 -43.32
N LYS A 3 -17.52 -21.26 -44.27
CA LYS A 3 -16.14 -20.73 -44.10
C LYS A 3 -16.06 -19.49 -43.21
N LEU A 4 -17.18 -18.83 -42.93
CA LEU A 4 -17.26 -17.64 -42.08
C LEU A 4 -17.62 -17.96 -40.62
N LEU A 5 -18.03 -19.20 -40.30
CA LEU A 5 -18.41 -19.57 -38.93
C LEU A 5 -17.22 -19.59 -37.98
N LEU A 6 -16.09 -20.13 -38.42
CA LEU A 6 -14.88 -20.23 -37.61
C LEU A 6 -14.32 -18.86 -37.15
N PRO A 7 -14.13 -17.85 -38.03
CA PRO A 7 -13.63 -16.55 -37.61
C PRO A 7 -14.62 -15.80 -36.70
N ILE A 8 -15.92 -15.98 -36.88
CA ILE A 8 -16.94 -15.38 -36.00
C ILE A 8 -16.82 -15.97 -34.58
N VAL A 9 -16.73 -17.30 -34.47
CA VAL A 9 -16.55 -17.97 -33.17
C VAL A 9 -15.27 -17.49 -32.48
N VAL A 10 -14.15 -17.41 -33.20
CA VAL A 10 -12.88 -16.92 -32.65
C VAL A 10 -12.98 -15.46 -32.19
N ALA A 11 -13.64 -14.59 -32.97
CA ALA A 11 -13.83 -13.19 -32.60
C ALA A 11 -14.69 -13.04 -31.33
N LEU A 12 -15.77 -13.81 -31.20
CA LEU A 12 -16.61 -13.82 -30.00
C LEU A 12 -15.83 -14.27 -28.75
N PHE A 13 -15.01 -15.33 -28.87
CA PHE A 13 -14.16 -15.78 -27.76
C PHE A 13 -13.12 -14.74 -27.37
N ALA A 14 -12.47 -14.09 -28.34
CA ALA A 14 -11.46 -13.06 -28.09
C ALA A 14 -12.04 -11.85 -27.33
N THR A 15 -13.28 -11.46 -27.63
CA THR A 15 -13.96 -10.34 -26.94
C THR A 15 -14.47 -10.66 -25.54
N SER A 16 -14.50 -11.95 -25.14
CA SER A 16 -15.03 -12.39 -23.85
C SER A 16 -13.98 -12.48 -22.73
N MET A 17 -12.70 -12.32 -23.08
CA MET A 17 -11.60 -12.43 -22.12
C MET A 17 -11.43 -11.12 -21.33
N ASN A 18 -11.96 -11.09 -20.12
CA ASN A 18 -11.68 -10.02 -19.16
C ASN A 18 -10.43 -10.40 -18.35
N VAL A 19 -9.31 -9.73 -18.60
CA VAL A 19 -8.07 -9.93 -17.83
C VAL A 19 -8.05 -8.92 -16.69
N ASN A 20 -8.14 -9.44 -15.47
CA ASN A 20 -8.06 -8.67 -14.23
C ASN A 20 -6.59 -8.59 -13.79
N ALA A 21 -6.15 -7.43 -13.32
CA ALA A 21 -4.79 -7.20 -12.81
C ALA A 21 -4.74 -7.07 -11.27
N GLN A 22 -5.88 -7.27 -10.60
CA GLN A 22 -5.97 -7.25 -9.14
C GLN A 22 -5.26 -8.47 -8.52
N VAL A 23 -4.59 -8.23 -7.39
CA VAL A 23 -3.92 -9.27 -6.60
C VAL A 23 -4.65 -9.44 -5.29
N GLY A 24 -5.15 -10.65 -5.03
CA GLY A 24 -5.69 -11.05 -3.74
C GLY A 24 -4.70 -11.92 -2.96
N ILE A 25 -4.40 -11.58 -1.71
CA ILE A 25 -3.62 -12.42 -0.79
C ILE A 25 -4.58 -12.99 0.25
N ASN A 26 -4.67 -14.32 0.29
CA ASN A 26 -5.70 -15.07 1.03
C ASN A 26 -7.15 -14.73 0.61
N LEU A 27 -7.34 -14.15 -0.58
CA LEU A 27 -8.65 -13.75 -1.10
C LEU A 27 -8.77 -14.06 -2.60
N ALA A 28 -9.78 -14.84 -2.98
CA ALA A 28 -9.97 -15.27 -4.38
C ALA A 28 -10.53 -14.16 -5.29
N ASN A 29 -11.37 -13.27 -4.74
CA ASN A 29 -12.05 -12.22 -5.47
C ASN A 29 -11.69 -10.85 -4.84
N PRO A 30 -10.53 -10.28 -5.16
CA PRO A 30 -10.09 -9.00 -4.61
C PRO A 30 -11.01 -7.86 -5.03
N THR A 31 -11.30 -6.96 -4.10
CA THR A 31 -12.16 -5.77 -4.31
C THR A 31 -11.38 -4.50 -4.68
N SER A 32 -10.05 -4.57 -4.60
CA SER A 32 -9.10 -3.51 -4.94
C SER A 32 -7.92 -4.08 -5.74
N THR A 33 -7.02 -3.21 -6.23
CA THR A 33 -5.81 -3.63 -6.95
C THR A 33 -4.92 -4.57 -6.11
N LEU A 34 -4.86 -4.36 -4.79
CA LEU A 34 -4.23 -5.26 -3.84
C LEU A 34 -5.15 -5.40 -2.62
N ASP A 35 -5.69 -6.60 -2.43
CA ASP A 35 -6.61 -6.92 -1.36
C ASP A 35 -6.01 -8.04 -0.51
N ILE A 36 -5.88 -7.81 0.80
CA ILE A 36 -5.20 -8.71 1.73
C ILE A 36 -6.15 -9.01 2.88
N THR A 37 -6.51 -10.27 3.06
CA THR A 37 -7.34 -10.72 4.18
C THR A 37 -6.53 -11.54 5.17
N ALA A 38 -6.95 -11.47 6.44
CA ALA A 38 -6.40 -12.30 7.49
C ALA A 38 -6.65 -13.78 7.17
N LYS A 39 -5.63 -14.62 7.36
CA LYS A 39 -5.76 -16.07 7.17
C LYS A 39 -6.73 -16.67 8.17
N ASN A 40 -6.68 -16.18 9.41
CA ASN A 40 -7.63 -16.48 10.47
C ASN A 40 -8.11 -15.17 11.08
N ALA A 41 -9.26 -14.66 10.64
CA ALA A 41 -9.76 -13.35 11.07
C ALA A 41 -10.25 -13.31 12.54
N THR A 42 -10.43 -14.46 13.19
CA THR A 42 -10.95 -14.58 14.56
C THR A 42 -10.34 -15.77 15.29
N GLY A 43 -10.42 -15.79 16.63
CA GLY A 43 -10.03 -16.93 17.47
C GLY A 43 -8.66 -16.80 18.14
N THR A 44 -8.13 -17.93 18.62
CA THR A 44 -6.89 -18.01 19.42
C THR A 44 -5.70 -18.53 18.62
N THR A 45 -5.74 -18.45 17.29
CA THR A 45 -4.65 -18.91 16.45
C THR A 45 -3.43 -18.00 16.62
N ASN A 46 -2.23 -18.58 16.74
CA ASN A 46 -0.99 -17.82 16.91
C ASN A 46 -0.29 -17.51 15.58
N ASN A 47 -1.00 -17.62 14.45
CA ASN A 47 -0.45 -17.25 13.14
C ASN A 47 -0.29 -15.73 13.06
N VAL A 48 0.86 -15.29 12.55
CA VAL A 48 1.15 -13.87 12.36
C VAL A 48 0.68 -13.44 10.98
N ASP A 49 -0.33 -12.58 10.94
CA ASP A 49 -0.73 -11.84 9.74
C ASP A 49 -0.17 -10.41 9.82
N GLY A 50 0.32 -9.87 8.70
CA GLY A 50 0.81 -8.49 8.66
C GLY A 50 1.46 -8.10 7.33
N LEU A 51 1.62 -6.79 7.14
CA LEU A 51 2.36 -6.19 6.02
C LEU A 51 3.64 -5.54 6.54
N LEU A 52 4.80 -6.11 6.17
CA LEU A 52 6.08 -5.47 6.44
C LEU A 52 6.39 -4.44 5.37
N ILE A 53 6.36 -3.18 5.77
CA ILE A 53 6.80 -2.04 4.96
C ILE A 53 8.26 -1.66 5.28
N PRO A 54 8.91 -0.80 4.49
CA PRO A 54 10.24 -0.30 4.80
C PRO A 54 10.33 0.29 6.21
N ARG A 55 11.30 -0.21 6.98
CA ARG A 55 11.63 0.27 8.32
C ARG A 55 12.86 1.16 8.24
N VAL A 56 12.74 2.39 8.73
CA VAL A 56 13.80 3.40 8.68
C VAL A 56 13.86 4.13 10.01
N ASP A 57 15.02 4.70 10.36
CA ASP A 57 15.08 5.66 11.46
C ASP A 57 14.69 7.06 10.96
N ARG A 58 14.48 8.01 11.89
CA ARG A 58 14.10 9.38 11.51
C ARG A 58 15.17 10.05 10.65
N GLN A 59 16.45 9.82 10.90
CA GLN A 59 17.52 10.38 10.06
C GLN A 59 17.49 9.86 8.61
N ARG A 60 17.22 8.55 8.40
CA ARG A 60 17.06 7.98 7.07
C ARG A 60 15.84 8.56 6.37
N ALA A 61 14.73 8.72 7.07
CA ALA A 61 13.52 9.37 6.55
C ALA A 61 13.78 10.83 6.17
N GLN A 62 14.54 11.56 6.97
CA GLN A 62 14.98 12.93 6.71
C GLN A 62 15.85 13.04 5.45
N SER A 63 16.63 12.00 5.18
CA SER A 63 17.52 11.93 4.01
C SER A 63 16.81 11.43 2.73
N MET A 64 15.51 11.13 2.79
CA MET A 64 14.75 10.71 1.60
C MET A 64 14.38 11.95 0.76
N THR A 65 14.76 11.93 -0.52
CA THR A 65 14.43 12.98 -1.49
C THR A 65 13.45 12.45 -2.54
N GLY A 66 12.63 13.33 -3.12
CA GLY A 66 11.70 12.95 -4.19
C GLY A 66 10.68 11.88 -3.80
N VAL A 67 10.32 11.79 -2.51
CA VAL A 67 9.42 10.75 -2.00
C VAL A 67 8.02 10.95 -2.61
N PRO A 68 7.47 9.96 -3.33
CA PRO A 68 6.12 10.06 -3.86
C PRO A 68 5.09 10.20 -2.75
N VAL A 69 4.04 10.99 -2.99
CA VAL A 69 2.86 11.06 -2.12
C VAL A 69 2.25 9.67 -2.00
N SER A 70 1.69 9.36 -0.82
CA SER A 70 1.17 8.04 -0.45
C SER A 70 2.23 6.98 -0.13
N THR A 71 3.51 7.36 -0.04
CA THR A 71 4.55 6.45 0.50
C THR A 71 4.30 6.19 1.99
N MET A 72 4.36 4.92 2.41
CA MET A 72 4.23 4.50 3.80
C MET A 72 5.54 3.89 4.32
N ILE A 73 5.95 4.28 5.53
CA ILE A 73 7.14 3.78 6.22
C ILE A 73 6.84 3.48 7.68
N TYR A 74 7.63 2.60 8.29
CA TYR A 74 7.64 2.41 9.74
C TYR A 74 8.92 3.04 10.30
N VAL A 75 8.77 4.04 11.16
CA VAL A 75 9.92 4.63 11.86
C VAL A 75 10.21 3.83 13.10
N ASN A 76 11.33 3.10 13.12
CA ASN A 76 11.72 2.25 14.24
C ASN A 76 12.61 2.95 15.28
N ASN A 77 13.10 4.14 14.98
CA ASN A 77 13.84 4.99 15.91
C ASN A 77 13.57 6.47 15.60
N ALA A 78 12.88 7.16 16.52
CA ALA A 78 12.53 8.58 16.40
C ALA A 78 13.52 9.52 17.11
N VAL A 79 14.65 9.00 17.62
CA VAL A 79 15.66 9.80 18.34
C VAL A 79 16.73 10.37 17.38
N THR A 80 17.04 9.69 16.28
CA THR A 80 18.07 10.12 15.32
C THR A 80 17.61 11.29 14.44
N GLY A 81 18.51 12.09 13.88
CA GLY A 81 18.13 13.24 13.02
C GLY A 81 17.36 14.35 13.76
N THR A 82 16.69 15.24 13.03
CA THR A 82 15.99 16.41 13.62
C THR A 82 14.51 16.48 13.23
N LEU A 83 13.70 17.11 14.08
CA LEU A 83 12.31 17.47 13.77
C LEU A 83 12.30 18.67 12.83
N GLY A 84 12.43 18.41 11.53
CA GLY A 84 12.42 19.44 10.51
C GLY A 84 12.01 18.91 9.15
N GLY A 85 11.53 19.81 8.29
CA GLY A 85 11.11 19.49 6.92
C GLY A 85 10.13 18.30 6.89
N THR A 86 10.43 17.30 6.06
CA THR A 86 9.59 16.10 5.86
C THR A 86 9.38 15.28 7.13
N THR A 87 10.29 15.38 8.11
CA THR A 87 10.26 14.62 9.36
C THR A 87 9.72 15.40 10.56
N ALA A 88 9.13 16.58 10.33
CA ALA A 88 8.67 17.47 11.39
C ALA A 88 7.65 16.86 12.38
N ASN A 89 6.93 15.80 11.97
CA ASN A 89 5.92 15.15 12.81
C ASN A 89 6.35 13.76 13.33
N ILE A 90 7.63 13.39 13.23
CA ILE A 90 8.13 12.08 13.66
C ILE A 90 8.66 12.17 15.09
N ASP A 91 7.74 12.37 16.02
CA ASP A 91 8.05 12.49 17.46
C ASP A 91 8.14 11.12 18.16
N THR A 92 7.57 10.08 17.55
CA THR A 92 7.46 8.74 18.15
C THR A 92 7.73 7.64 17.12
N VAL A 93 8.07 6.45 17.61
CA VAL A 93 8.15 5.23 16.80
C VAL A 93 6.75 4.86 16.30
N GLY A 94 6.60 4.53 15.02
CA GLY A 94 5.30 4.18 14.47
C GLY A 94 5.21 4.21 12.94
N TYR A 95 3.99 4.03 12.44
CA TYR A 95 3.68 4.12 11.02
C TYR A 95 3.46 5.56 10.59
N TYR A 96 4.11 5.93 9.50
CA TYR A 96 4.00 7.25 8.88
C TYR A 96 3.70 7.11 7.40
N PHE A 97 2.88 8.02 6.88
CA PHE A 97 2.64 8.13 5.45
C PHE A 97 2.83 9.56 4.97
N LEU A 98 3.21 9.69 3.71
CA LEU A 98 3.44 10.99 3.09
C LEU A 98 2.14 11.50 2.47
N MET A 99 1.72 12.70 2.86
CA MET A 99 0.57 13.39 2.27
C MET A 99 0.92 14.84 1.95
N VAL A 100 0.21 15.41 0.98
CA VAL A 100 0.24 16.86 0.75
C VAL A 100 -0.86 17.51 1.57
N ARG A 101 -0.51 18.52 2.37
CA ARG A 101 -1.51 19.44 2.94
C ARG A 101 -1.58 20.69 2.07
N TYR A 102 -2.79 21.12 1.76
CA TYR A 102 -3.01 22.36 1.01
C TYR A 102 -2.31 23.54 1.70
N GLY A 103 -1.42 24.23 0.97
CA GLY A 103 -0.70 25.42 1.44
C GLY A 103 0.50 25.16 2.37
N LEU A 104 0.97 23.91 2.53
CA LEU A 104 2.09 23.55 3.41
C LEU A 104 3.13 22.68 2.69
N ASN A 105 4.35 22.64 3.26
CA ASN A 105 5.41 21.72 2.81
C ASN A 105 5.00 20.25 2.98
N LEU A 106 5.58 19.39 2.14
CA LEU A 106 5.37 17.94 2.17
C LEU A 106 5.92 17.34 3.47
N THR A 107 5.05 16.72 4.28
CA THR A 107 5.41 16.17 5.60
C THR A 107 4.85 14.76 5.78
N LEU A 108 5.59 13.95 6.55
CA LEU A 108 5.11 12.65 7.02
C LEU A 108 4.11 12.86 8.16
N HIS A 109 3.04 12.06 8.18
CA HIS A 109 2.01 12.13 9.21
C HIS A 109 1.85 10.78 9.92
N PRO A 110 1.69 10.78 11.26
CA PRO A 110 1.44 9.56 12.00
C PRO A 110 0.07 9.01 11.65
N LEU A 111 -0.02 7.68 11.54
CA LEU A 111 -1.32 7.00 11.52
C LEU A 111 -1.89 7.04 12.95
N ARG A 112 -2.76 8.02 13.25
CA ARG A 112 -3.37 8.13 14.58
C ARG A 112 -4.41 7.04 14.77
N VAL A 113 -4.39 6.40 15.94
CA VAL A 113 -5.55 5.65 16.44
C VAL A 113 -6.64 6.68 16.74
N LEU A 114 -7.81 6.55 16.11
CA LEU A 114 -9.01 7.26 16.54
C LEU A 114 -9.42 6.65 17.90
N THR A 115 -8.94 7.25 18.98
CA THR A 115 -9.45 7.01 20.34
C THR A 115 -10.62 7.92 20.61
#